data_AF-A0A3L7QR07-F1
#
_entry.id   AF-A0A3L7QR07-F1
#
_cell.length_a   1.000
_cell.length_b   1.000
_cell.length_c   1.000
_cell.angle_alpha   90.00
_cell.angle_beta   90.00
_cell.angle_gamma   90.00
#
_symmetry.space_group_name_H-M   'P 1'
#
loop_
_entity.id
_entity.type
_entity.pdbx_description
1 polymer ?
#
loop_
_entity_poly.entity_id
_entity_poly.type
_entity_poly.pdbx_seq_one_letter_code
_entity_poly.pdbx_strand_id
1 'polypeptide(L)'
;STFGLPDLRGRTPIGMGAGPGLSPRQLGELDGVENVTLLQPQMPVHSHFLIASSQGANESSPQGAALAAAEIWAQNSPTVATSPGSIGMSGGNMPHENMQPSLAINWCIACSGYYPTRP
;
A
#
# COMPACT_ATOMS: atom_id res chain seq x y z
N SER A 1 -21.28 15.98 -35.74
CA SER A 1 -20.40 15.46 -34.70
C SER A 1 -20.03 14.03 -35.06
N THR A 2 -18.74 13.68 -35.03
CA THR A 2 -18.31 12.28 -35.12
C THR A 2 -18.88 11.52 -33.93
N PHE A 3 -19.41 10.33 -34.17
CA PHE A 3 -19.91 9.42 -33.13
C PHE A 3 -18.77 9.16 -32.12
N GLY A 4 -18.82 9.83 -30.97
CA GLY A 4 -17.74 9.87 -29.98
C GLY A 4 -17.66 8.57 -29.19
N LEU A 5 -16.97 7.58 -29.75
CA LEU A 5 -16.86 6.25 -29.15
C LEU A 5 -16.02 6.26 -27.86
N PRO A 6 -16.45 5.57 -26.80
CA PRO A 6 -15.61 5.33 -25.63
C PRO A 6 -14.35 4.54 -26.00
N ASP A 7 -13.18 5.01 -25.57
CA ASP A 7 -11.95 4.22 -25.64
C ASP A 7 -11.85 3.32 -24.39
N LEU A 8 -12.03 2.02 -24.57
CA LEU A 8 -12.00 1.01 -23.49
C LEU A 8 -10.73 0.14 -23.52
N ARG A 9 -9.72 0.49 -24.32
CA ARG A 9 -8.46 -0.27 -24.38
C ARG A 9 -7.75 -0.17 -23.03
N GLY A 10 -7.44 -1.31 -22.42
CA GLY A 10 -6.77 -1.38 -21.12
C GLY A 10 -7.63 -0.93 -19.94
N ARG A 11 -8.97 -0.86 -20.10
CA ARG A 11 -9.89 -0.34 -19.08
C ARG A 11 -10.94 -1.36 -18.69
N THR A 12 -11.32 -1.33 -17.41
CA THR A 12 -12.44 -2.09 -16.87
C THR A 12 -13.66 -1.18 -16.76
N PRO A 13 -14.78 -1.45 -17.46
CA PRO A 13 -15.97 -0.62 -17.35
C PRO A 13 -16.67 -0.80 -16.00
N ILE A 14 -17.28 0.27 -15.52
CA ILE A 14 -18.13 0.27 -14.33
C ILE A 14 -19.50 0.88 -14.67
N GLY A 15 -20.53 0.50 -13.91
CA GLY A 15 -21.87 1.06 -14.09
C GLY A 15 -21.93 2.55 -13.76
N MET A 16 -22.65 3.32 -14.58
CA MET A 16 -22.92 4.74 -14.30
C MET A 16 -24.02 4.91 -13.24
N GLY A 17 -24.07 6.09 -12.60
CA GLY A 17 -25.13 6.48 -11.67
C GLY A 17 -24.68 6.49 -10.21
N ALA A 18 -25.64 6.57 -9.29
CA ALA A 18 -25.42 6.67 -7.85
C ALA A 18 -26.08 5.49 -7.14
N GLY A 19 -25.40 4.35 -7.10
CA GLY A 19 -25.85 3.19 -6.34
C GLY A 19 -25.91 3.49 -4.83
N PRO A 20 -26.82 2.88 -4.06
CA PRO A 20 -26.89 3.10 -2.61
C PRO A 20 -25.56 2.78 -1.92
N GLY A 21 -24.99 3.76 -1.21
CA GLY A 21 -23.70 3.62 -0.52
C GLY A 21 -22.45 3.68 -1.42
N LEU A 22 -22.60 3.96 -2.72
CA LEU A 22 -21.49 4.07 -3.66
C LEU A 22 -21.25 5.53 -4.09
N SER A 23 -20.04 5.81 -4.56
CA SER A 23 -19.72 7.08 -5.20
C SER A 23 -20.49 7.22 -6.52
N PRO A 24 -21.05 8.41 -6.82
CA PRO A 24 -21.71 8.66 -8.10
C PRO A 24 -20.69 8.61 -9.24
N ARG A 25 -21.05 7.97 -10.36
CA ARG A 25 -20.20 7.86 -11.57
C ARG A 25 -20.90 8.46 -12.79
N GLN A 26 -20.25 9.41 -13.45
CA GLN A 26 -20.75 9.99 -14.69
C GLN A 26 -20.32 9.15 -15.91
N LEU A 27 -21.14 9.19 -16.97
CA LEU A 27 -20.80 8.47 -18.20
C LEU A 27 -19.54 9.08 -18.84
N GLY A 28 -18.55 8.25 -19.13
CA GLY A 28 -17.27 8.67 -19.71
C GLY A 28 -16.25 9.18 -18.68
N GLU A 29 -16.57 9.15 -17.39
CA GLU A 29 -15.61 9.40 -16.31
C GLU A 29 -14.51 8.33 -16.32
N LEU A 30 -13.27 8.76 -16.09
CA LEU A 30 -12.10 7.89 -16.01
C LEU A 30 -11.55 7.96 -14.58
N ASP A 31 -11.24 6.81 -14.01
CA ASP A 31 -10.71 6.67 -12.65
C ASP A 31 -9.89 5.38 -12.53
N GLY A 32 -9.17 5.22 -11.42
CA GLY A 32 -8.35 4.06 -11.11
C GLY A 32 -6.87 4.22 -11.48
N VAL A 33 -6.05 3.33 -10.91
CA VAL A 33 -4.61 3.22 -11.16
C VAL A 33 -4.22 1.75 -11.15
N GLU A 34 -3.27 1.36 -12.01
CA GLU A 34 -2.78 -0.02 -12.09
C GLU A 34 -1.87 -0.38 -10.92
N ASN A 35 -1.21 0.60 -10.31
CA ASN A 35 -0.28 0.39 -9.20
C ASN A 35 -0.55 1.39 -8.08
N VAL A 36 -0.46 0.93 -6.83
CA VAL A 36 -0.62 1.77 -5.64
C VAL A 36 0.63 1.68 -4.78
N THR A 37 1.16 2.83 -4.38
CA THR A 37 2.21 2.90 -3.36
C THR A 37 1.58 3.20 -2.02
N LEU A 38 1.81 2.32 -1.04
CA LEU A 38 1.34 2.55 0.33
C LEU A 38 2.17 3.64 0.99
N LEU A 39 1.49 4.68 1.45
CA LEU A 39 2.02 5.76 2.25
C LEU A 39 1.88 5.43 3.73
N GLN A 40 2.68 6.07 4.58
CA GLN A 40 2.64 5.89 6.03
C GLN A 40 1.22 6.03 6.64
N PRO A 41 0.37 7.00 6.24
CA PRO A 41 -1.01 7.09 6.75
C PRO A 41 -1.94 5.93 6.36
N GLN A 42 -1.57 5.12 5.37
CA GLN A 42 -2.34 3.96 4.91
C GLN A 42 -1.93 2.66 5.62
N MET A 43 -0.96 2.72 6.53
CA MET A 43 -0.52 1.59 7.34
C MET A 43 -0.90 1.80 8.81
N PRO A 44 -1.32 0.75 9.53
CA PRO A 44 -1.51 0.83 10.97
C PRO A 44 -0.24 1.26 11.68
N VAL A 45 -0.39 2.13 12.69
CA VAL A 45 0.73 2.49 13.57
C VAL A 45 1.18 1.24 14.31
N HIS A 46 2.48 0.98 14.27
CA HIS A 46 3.12 -0.09 15.02
C HIS A 46 4.43 0.45 15.60
N SER A 47 4.95 -0.24 16.63
CA SER A 47 6.20 0.13 17.27
C SER A 47 7.10 -1.09 17.41
N HIS A 48 8.39 -0.85 17.32
CA HIS A 48 9.41 -1.83 17.66
C HIS A 48 10.00 -1.45 19.00
N PHE A 49 10.11 -2.43 19.89
CA PHE A 49 10.75 -2.25 21.19
C PHE A 49 12.13 -2.89 21.17
N LEU A 50 13.13 -2.17 21.69
CA LEU A 50 14.43 -2.74 21.97
C LEU A 50 14.32 -3.33 23.37
N ILE A 51 14.38 -4.64 23.48
CA ILE A 51 14.28 -5.34 24.76
C ILE A 51 15.69 -5.62 25.26
N ALA A 52 15.96 -5.23 26.51
CA ALA A 52 17.19 -5.56 27.23
C ALA A 52 16.84 -6.27 28.54
N SER A 53 17.75 -7.14 28.98
CA SER A 53 17.71 -7.83 30.27
C SER A 53 17.96 -6.84 31.41
N SER A 54 17.22 -7.01 32.51
CA SER A 54 17.50 -6.33 33.78
C SER A 54 18.59 -7.01 34.61
N GLN A 55 19.03 -8.21 34.21
CA GLN A 55 20.19 -8.88 34.80
C GLN A 55 21.48 -8.32 34.21
N GLY A 56 22.57 -8.38 34.97
CA GLY A 56 23.89 -8.03 34.46
C GLY A 56 24.32 -8.97 33.32
N ALA A 57 25.08 -8.44 32.37
CA ALA A 57 25.64 -9.21 31.27
C ALA A 57 26.58 -10.31 31.82
N ASN A 58 26.40 -11.53 31.33
CA ASN A 58 27.19 -12.70 31.69
C ASN A 58 27.96 -13.31 30.52
N GLU A 59 27.74 -12.81 29.30
CA GLU A 59 28.39 -13.24 28.07
C GLU A 59 28.78 -12.01 27.25
N SER A 60 29.96 -12.05 26.61
CA SER A 60 30.42 -10.97 25.72
C SER A 60 30.01 -11.19 24.26
N SER A 61 29.62 -12.42 23.89
CA SER A 61 29.13 -12.75 22.57
C SER A 61 27.67 -12.32 22.41
N PRO A 62 27.32 -11.59 21.33
CA PRO A 62 25.93 -11.27 21.03
C PRO A 62 25.13 -12.44 20.43
N GLN A 63 25.79 -13.54 20.05
CA GLN A 63 25.12 -14.63 19.35
C GLN A 63 24.14 -15.38 20.26
N GLY A 64 22.83 -15.23 19.99
CA GLY A 64 21.77 -15.86 20.79
C GLY A 64 21.57 -15.22 22.17
N ALA A 65 22.22 -14.09 22.46
CA ALA A 65 22.13 -13.37 23.73
C ALA A 65 21.17 -12.17 23.62
N ALA A 66 20.55 -11.80 24.75
CA ALA A 66 19.83 -10.54 24.86
C ALA A 66 20.80 -9.41 25.25
N LEU A 67 20.47 -8.16 24.91
CA LEU A 67 21.21 -7.00 25.42
C LEU A 67 21.10 -6.94 26.94
N ALA A 68 22.18 -6.62 27.63
CA ALA A 68 22.24 -6.51 29.09
C ALA A 68 23.29 -5.47 29.50
N ALA A 69 23.17 -4.92 30.72
CA ALA A 69 24.15 -3.97 31.23
C ALA A 69 25.46 -4.68 31.60
N ALA A 70 26.59 -4.18 31.12
CA ALA A 70 27.92 -4.69 31.44
C ALA A 70 28.78 -3.60 32.07
N GLU A 71 29.39 -3.89 33.23
CA GLU A 71 30.34 -3.01 33.92
C GLU A 71 31.72 -3.13 33.27
N ILE A 72 31.90 -2.50 32.11
CA ILE A 72 33.18 -2.48 31.39
C ILE A 72 33.84 -1.12 31.65
N TRP A 73 34.33 -0.93 32.88
CA TRP A 73 35.22 0.18 33.28
C TRP A 73 34.74 1.63 33.03
N ALA A 74 33.45 1.94 33.16
CA ALA A 74 32.94 3.31 33.02
C ALA A 74 32.35 3.83 34.35
N GLN A 75 32.77 5.03 34.77
CA GLN A 75 32.15 5.74 35.90
C GLN A 75 30.71 6.12 35.56
N ASN A 76 29.75 5.46 36.22
CA ASN A 76 28.35 5.81 36.46
C ASN A 76 27.82 7.07 35.73
N SER A 77 27.36 6.90 34.49
CA SER A 77 26.34 7.76 33.88
C SER A 77 25.54 6.92 32.87
N PRO A 78 24.62 6.06 33.32
CA PRO A 78 24.14 4.97 32.48
C PRO A 78 22.80 5.32 31.84
N THR A 79 22.78 6.31 30.94
CA THR A 79 21.73 6.41 29.91
C THR A 79 22.31 7.09 28.67
N VAL A 80 23.21 6.41 27.98
CA VAL A 80 23.62 6.83 26.64
C VAL A 80 22.59 6.28 25.66
N ALA A 81 22.03 7.13 24.80
CA ALA A 81 21.11 6.68 23.76
C ALA A 81 21.80 5.63 22.87
N THR A 82 21.12 4.52 22.60
CA THR A 82 21.59 3.55 21.59
C THR A 82 21.64 4.22 20.22
N SER A 83 22.47 3.70 19.31
CA SER A 83 22.55 4.24 17.94
C SER A 83 21.15 4.40 17.33
N PRO A 84 20.82 5.53 16.69
CA PRO A 84 19.53 5.72 16.02
C PRO A 84 19.18 4.64 14.99
N GLY A 85 20.16 3.86 14.51
CA GLY A 85 19.94 2.69 13.65
C GLY A 85 19.54 1.40 14.37
N SER A 86 19.45 1.38 15.71
CA SER A 86 19.06 0.18 16.47
C SER A 86 17.59 -0.20 16.25
N ILE A 87 16.74 0.80 16.03
CA ILE A 87 15.34 0.65 15.61
C ILE A 87 15.06 1.76 14.60
N GLY A 88 14.67 1.37 13.39
CA GLY A 88 14.33 2.31 12.33
C GLY A 88 13.03 1.92 11.64
N MET A 89 12.51 2.84 10.83
CA MET A 89 11.43 2.52 9.90
C MET A 89 11.95 1.59 8.81
N SER A 90 11.17 0.57 8.47
CA SER A 90 11.41 -0.32 7.34
C SER A 90 10.31 -0.14 6.28
N GLY A 91 10.65 -0.38 5.02
CA GLY A 91 9.76 -0.23 3.87
C GLY A 91 10.39 0.62 2.78
N GLY A 92 10.44 0.07 1.55
CA GLY A 92 11.08 0.73 0.40
C GLY A 92 10.17 1.69 -0.37
N ASN A 93 8.94 1.93 0.10
CA ASN A 93 7.92 2.74 -0.59
C ASN A 93 7.72 2.28 -2.06
N MET A 94 7.79 0.97 -2.29
CA MET A 94 7.62 0.37 -3.61
C MET A 94 6.12 0.18 -3.90
N PRO A 95 5.67 0.44 -5.14
CA PRO A 95 4.30 0.18 -5.54
C PRO A 95 3.99 -1.32 -5.53
N HIS A 96 2.74 -1.66 -5.23
CA HIS A 96 2.16 -2.96 -5.47
C HIS A 96 1.14 -2.91 -6.61
N GLU A 97 0.97 -4.06 -7.26
CA GLU A 97 -0.06 -4.29 -8.28
C GLU A 97 -1.45 -4.04 -7.68
N ASN A 98 -2.28 -3.30 -8.40
CA ASN A 98 -3.66 -2.96 -8.03
C ASN A 98 -4.66 -3.46 -9.09
N MET A 99 -4.21 -4.20 -10.10
CA MET A 99 -5.09 -4.87 -11.03
C MET A 99 -5.63 -6.18 -10.46
N GLN A 100 -6.95 -6.34 -10.52
CA GLN A 100 -7.59 -7.64 -10.31
C GLN A 100 -7.29 -8.61 -11.48
N PRO A 101 -7.43 -9.92 -11.27
CA PRO A 101 -7.41 -10.89 -12.38
C PRO A 101 -8.40 -10.49 -13.48
N SER A 102 -7.93 -10.45 -14.72
CA SER A 102 -8.72 -9.98 -15.86
C SER A 102 -8.48 -10.82 -17.12
N LEU A 103 -9.45 -10.77 -18.04
CA LEU A 103 -9.36 -11.34 -19.37
C LEU A 103 -9.57 -10.21 -20.39
N ALA A 104 -8.64 -10.06 -21.32
CA ALA A 104 -8.77 -9.09 -22.39
C ALA A 104 -9.87 -9.53 -23.38
N ILE A 105 -10.81 -8.62 -23.66
CA ILE A 105 -11.87 -8.81 -24.65
C ILE A 105 -11.93 -7.61 -25.60
N ASN A 106 -12.57 -7.81 -26.75
CA ASN A 106 -12.85 -6.74 -27.71
C ASN A 106 -14.20 -6.09 -27.42
N TRP A 107 -14.20 -4.78 -27.24
CA TRP A 107 -15.42 -3.98 -27.15
C TRP A 107 -15.85 -3.54 -28.54
N CYS A 108 -17.04 -3.98 -28.95
CA CYS A 108 -17.61 -3.66 -30.26
C CYS A 108 -18.91 -2.87 -30.10
N ILE A 109 -19.07 -1.82 -30.91
CA ILE A 109 -20.28 -1.01 -30.96
C ILE A 109 -20.73 -0.84 -32.41
N ALA A 110 -22.00 -1.13 -32.66
CA ALA A 110 -22.60 -0.92 -33.97
C ALA A 110 -22.74 0.59 -34.23
N CYS A 111 -21.98 1.12 -35.18
CA CYS A 111 -22.06 2.54 -35.57
C CYS A 111 -23.18 2.81 -36.59
N SER A 112 -23.84 1.76 -37.09
CA SER A 112 -24.94 1.81 -38.06
C SER A 112 -25.82 0.56 -37.96
N GLY A 113 -27.15 0.71 -38.08
CA GLY A 113 -28.13 -0.40 -38.05
C GLY A 113 -29.55 0.06 -37.72
N TYR A 114 -30.54 -0.84 -37.80
CA TYR A 114 -31.90 -0.56 -37.34
C TYR A 114 -31.93 -0.58 -35.81
N TYR A 115 -32.12 0.60 -35.21
CA TYR A 115 -32.25 0.76 -33.76
C TYR A 115 -33.62 0.21 -33.30
N PRO A 116 -33.70 -0.56 -32.19
CA PRO A 116 -35.00 -0.98 -31.68
C PRO A 116 -35.78 0.25 -31.20
N THR A 117 -37.01 0.41 -31.67
CA THR A 117 -37.94 1.38 -31.08
C THR A 117 -38.20 0.96 -29.64
N ARG A 118 -37.71 1.75 -28.68
CA ARG A 118 -38.02 1.56 -27.26
C ARG A 118 -39.49 1.94 -27.08
N PRO A 119 -40.37 1.06 -26.55
CA PRO A 119 -41.73 1.44 -26.19
C PRO A 119 -41.74 2.50 -25.07
#